data_AF-A0A352TT23-F1
#
_entry.id   AF-A0A352TT23-F1
#
_cell.length_a   1.000
_cell.length_b   1.000
_cell.length_c   1.000
_cell.angle_alpha   90.00
_cell.angle_beta   90.00
_cell.angle_gamma   90.00
#
_symmetry.space_group_name_H-M   'P 1'
#
loop_
_entity.id
_entity.type
_entity.pdbx_description
1 polymer ?
#
loop_
_entity_poly.entity_id
_entity_poly.type
_entity_poly.pdbx_seq_one_letter_code
_entity_poly.pdbx_strand_id
1 'polypeptide(L)'
;KIPGGFLRREGRPSEHETLTSRLIDRPLRPLFPEGFMHDVQVINTVLSSDQEASPEMAAFFGSSLAINTSDIPFYGPVAAVHIGRVDGAFIVNPSPEQMEVSDIDLIVAGTKNAINMVEAGAKEVSEKDMLDAILFAHEMIKELCEFQEEILKD
;
A
#
# COMPACT_ATOMS: atom_id res chain seq x y z
N LYS A 1 -6.40 9.60 19.70
CA LYS A 1 -6.94 9.15 21.01
C LYS A 1 -5.78 9.18 22.03
N ILE A 2 -6.02 9.27 23.34
CA ILE A 2 -4.94 9.12 24.34
C ILE A 2 -4.66 7.61 24.51
N PRO A 3 -3.39 7.15 24.54
CA PRO A 3 -3.08 5.73 24.63
C PRO A 3 -3.66 5.09 25.91
N GLY A 4 -4.33 3.94 25.75
CA GLY A 4 -5.08 3.27 26.83
C GLY A 4 -4.24 2.48 27.83
N GLY A 5 -2.94 2.27 27.55
CA GLY A 5 -2.03 1.52 28.43
C GLY A 5 -1.72 2.26 29.74
N PHE A 6 -1.21 1.54 30.74
CA PHE A 6 -0.86 2.09 32.06
C PHE A 6 0.09 3.31 31.97
N LEU A 7 1.08 3.23 31.08
CA LEU A 7 2.06 4.30 30.86
C LEU A 7 1.53 5.49 30.04
N ARG A 8 0.32 5.37 29.45
CA ARG A 8 -0.31 6.36 28.56
C ARG A 8 0.61 6.85 27.42
N ARG A 9 1.45 5.95 26.92
CA ARG A 9 2.36 6.17 25.79
C ARG A 9 2.24 5.02 24.81
N GLU A 10 2.45 5.32 23.53
CA GLU A 10 2.66 4.28 22.52
C GLU A 10 3.91 3.48 22.87
N GLY A 11 3.81 2.17 22.71
CA GLY A 11 4.78 1.20 23.19
C GLY A 11 5.47 0.47 22.05
N ARG A 12 5.51 -0.87 22.16
CA ARG A 12 5.96 -1.72 21.06
C ARG A 12 4.96 -1.66 19.91
N PRO A 13 5.41 -1.82 18.65
CA PRO A 13 4.50 -1.98 17.52
C PRO A 13 3.53 -3.12 17.77
N SER A 14 2.26 -2.86 17.44
CA SER A 14 1.21 -3.85 17.36
C SER A 14 1.42 -4.82 16.18
N GLU A 15 0.64 -5.90 16.15
CA GLU A 15 0.64 -6.84 15.03
C GLU A 15 0.26 -6.13 13.72
N HIS A 16 -0.76 -5.28 13.78
CA HIS A 16 -1.21 -4.47 12.64
C HIS A 16 -0.09 -3.57 12.09
N GLU A 17 0.58 -2.80 12.96
CA GLU A 17 1.71 -1.95 12.54
C GLU A 17 2.88 -2.75 11.95
N THR A 18 3.11 -3.96 12.48
CA THR A 18 4.14 -4.87 11.96
C THR A 18 3.77 -5.43 10.59
N LEU A 19 2.51 -5.82 10.39
CA LEU A 19 1.99 -6.30 9.10
C LEU A 19 2.01 -5.18 8.05
N THR A 20 1.59 -3.97 8.40
CA THR A 20 1.69 -2.80 7.52
C THR A 20 3.13 -2.52 7.12
N SER A 21 4.07 -2.59 8.07
CA SER A 21 5.51 -2.40 7.78
C SER A 21 6.01 -3.46 6.78
N ARG A 22 5.59 -4.72 6.94
CA ARG A 22 5.93 -5.81 6.00
C ARG A 22 5.26 -5.62 4.63
N LEU A 23 4.02 -5.14 4.60
CA LEU A 23 3.28 -4.86 3.38
C LEU A 23 3.97 -3.79 2.54
N ILE A 24 4.52 -2.75 3.18
CA ILE A 24 5.30 -1.70 2.52
C ILE A 24 6.67 -2.22 2.09
N ASP A 25 7.36 -3.00 2.93
CA ASP A 25 8.71 -3.52 2.63
C ASP A 25 8.75 -4.43 1.39
N ARG A 26 7.79 -5.37 1.28
CA ARG A 26 7.75 -6.40 0.24
C ARG A 26 7.91 -5.87 -1.19
N PRO A 27 7.14 -4.85 -1.64
CA PRO A 27 7.26 -4.30 -2.99
C PRO A 27 8.37 -3.25 -3.14
N LEU A 28 8.83 -2.59 -2.08
CA LEU A 28 9.97 -1.67 -2.17
C LEU A 28 11.30 -2.42 -2.32
N ARG A 29 11.51 -3.47 -1.51
CA ARG A 29 12.76 -4.23 -1.44
C ARG A 29 13.33 -4.72 -2.78
N PRO A 30 12.55 -5.32 -3.70
CA PRO A 30 13.09 -5.80 -4.98
C PRO A 30 13.43 -4.69 -5.97
N LEU A 31 13.08 -3.43 -5.68
CA LEU A 31 13.34 -2.29 -6.56
C LEU A 31 14.68 -1.60 -6.26
N PHE A 32 15.39 -2.00 -5.20
CA PHE A 32 16.78 -1.59 -5.02
C PHE A 32 17.68 -2.31 -6.03
N PRO A 33 18.67 -1.62 -6.62
CA PRO A 33 19.61 -2.24 -7.54
C PRO A 33 20.35 -3.43 -6.95
N GLU A 34 20.65 -4.41 -7.80
CA GLU A 34 21.51 -5.53 -7.42
C GLU A 34 22.87 -5.01 -6.90
N GLY A 35 23.32 -5.54 -5.77
CA GLY A 35 24.56 -5.12 -5.12
C GLY A 35 24.48 -3.81 -4.31
N PHE A 36 23.30 -3.18 -4.21
CA PHE A 36 23.09 -2.08 -3.29
C PHE A 36 23.05 -2.58 -1.83
N MET A 37 24.08 -2.25 -1.06
CA MET A 37 24.28 -2.74 0.32
C MET A 37 24.31 -1.60 1.36
N HIS A 38 23.92 -0.39 0.98
CA HIS A 38 23.79 0.70 1.94
C HIS A 38 22.53 0.49 2.78
N ASP A 39 22.63 0.81 4.07
CA ASP A 39 21.49 0.73 4.97
C ASP A 39 20.46 1.82 4.63
N VAL A 40 19.22 1.41 4.40
CA VAL A 40 18.08 2.29 4.15
C VAL A 40 17.02 2.01 5.19
N GLN A 41 16.55 3.08 5.85
CA GLN A 41 15.47 3.01 6.82
C GLN A 41 14.33 3.92 6.39
N VAL A 42 13.13 3.34 6.25
CA VAL A 42 11.90 4.08 6.01
C VAL A 42 11.09 4.08 7.30
N ILE A 43 10.73 5.27 7.79
CA ILE A 43 9.96 5.44 9.03
C ILE A 43 8.64 6.12 8.68
N ASN A 44 7.55 5.36 8.75
CA ASN A 44 6.20 5.89 8.60
C ASN A 44 5.63 6.21 9.98
N THR A 45 5.17 7.45 10.17
CA THR A 45 4.50 7.87 11.40
C THR A 45 3.16 8.51 11.06
N VAL A 46 2.07 7.87 11.49
CA VAL A 46 0.72 8.38 11.27
C VAL A 46 0.44 9.49 12.28
N LEU A 47 0.45 10.74 11.80
CA LEU A 47 0.18 11.93 12.62
C LEU A 47 -1.31 12.29 12.67
N SER A 48 -2.05 11.92 11.64
CA SER A 48 -3.50 12.13 11.52
C SER A 48 -4.11 10.94 10.81
N SER A 49 -5.33 10.59 11.17
CA SER A 49 -6.09 9.51 10.56
C SER A 49 -7.52 9.98 10.36
N ASP A 50 -7.98 9.85 9.12
CA ASP A 50 -9.41 9.78 8.79
C ASP A 50 -9.90 8.35 9.08
N GLN A 51 -11.13 8.21 9.56
CA GLN A 51 -11.72 6.89 9.81
C GLN A 51 -12.20 6.23 8.52
N GLU A 52 -12.46 7.01 7.48
CA GLU A 52 -12.93 6.52 6.18
C GLU A 52 -11.79 6.17 5.22
N ALA A 53 -10.54 6.46 5.56
CA ALA A 53 -9.39 6.25 4.69
C ALA A 53 -8.25 5.49 5.39
N SER A 54 -7.66 4.55 4.66
CA SER A 54 -6.55 3.71 5.13
C SER A 54 -5.26 4.51 5.32
N PRO A 55 -4.71 4.60 6.54
CA PRO A 55 -3.38 5.17 6.76
C PRO A 55 -2.26 4.29 6.16
N GLU A 56 -2.50 2.99 5.95
CA GLU A 56 -1.54 2.06 5.35
C GLU A 56 -1.23 2.41 3.89
N MET A 57 -2.28 2.68 3.09
CA MET A 57 -2.10 3.06 1.68
C MET A 57 -1.40 4.42 1.56
N ALA A 58 -1.72 5.36 2.45
CA ALA A 58 -1.02 6.65 2.50
C ALA A 58 0.46 6.50 2.90
N ALA A 59 0.76 5.67 3.91
CA ALA A 59 2.11 5.37 4.33
C ALA A 59 2.92 4.67 3.22
N PHE A 60 2.30 3.76 2.48
CA PHE A 60 2.91 3.13 1.30
C PHE A 60 3.29 4.17 0.26
N PHE A 61 2.32 4.97 -0.18
CA PHE A 61 2.51 5.98 -1.21
C PHE A 61 3.60 6.98 -0.79
N GLY A 62 3.55 7.45 0.46
CA GLY A 62 4.57 8.33 1.04
C GLY A 62 5.96 7.69 1.08
N SER A 63 6.06 6.40 1.38
CA SER A 63 7.34 5.67 1.38
C SER A 63 7.97 5.63 -0.01
N SER A 64 7.17 5.28 -1.04
CA SER A 64 7.65 5.29 -2.42
C SER A 64 8.10 6.69 -2.82
N LEU A 65 7.25 7.70 -2.62
CA LEU A 65 7.58 9.06 -3.01
C LEU A 65 8.84 9.56 -2.30
N ALA A 66 8.95 9.35 -0.98
CA ALA A 66 10.12 9.77 -0.20
C ALA A 66 11.43 9.14 -0.70
N ILE A 67 11.41 7.84 -1.03
CA ILE A 67 12.59 7.17 -1.58
C ILE A 67 12.93 7.75 -2.96
N ASN A 68 11.94 7.93 -3.84
CA ASN A 68 12.19 8.46 -5.18
C ASN A 68 12.63 9.94 -5.19
N THR A 69 12.23 10.74 -4.19
CA THR A 69 12.73 12.11 -4.02
C THR A 69 14.15 12.19 -3.44
N SER A 70 14.71 11.06 -2.98
CA SER A 70 16.05 10.99 -2.42
C SER A 70 17.09 10.62 -3.47
N ASP A 71 18.37 10.73 -3.12
CA ASP A 71 19.49 10.28 -3.96
C ASP A 71 19.72 8.76 -3.92
N ILE A 72 18.86 8.00 -3.23
CA ILE A 72 18.99 6.55 -3.11
C ILE A 72 18.63 5.92 -4.46
N PRO A 73 19.51 5.09 -5.06
CA PRO A 73 19.22 4.47 -6.32
C PRO A 73 18.07 3.46 -6.16
N PHE A 74 17.00 3.65 -6.93
CA PHE A 74 15.75 2.92 -6.77
C PHE A 74 15.00 2.82 -8.12
N TYR A 75 14.50 1.63 -8.47
CA TYR A 75 13.75 1.38 -9.71
C TYR A 75 12.25 1.64 -9.54
N GLY A 76 11.90 2.75 -8.91
CA GLY A 76 10.54 3.22 -8.71
C GLY A 76 10.03 4.13 -9.85
N PRO A 77 8.90 4.82 -9.65
CA PRO A 77 8.03 4.75 -8.47
C PRO A 77 7.18 3.48 -8.40
N VAL A 78 6.72 3.15 -7.21
CA VAL A 78 5.80 2.04 -6.94
C VAL A 78 4.59 2.57 -6.19
N ALA A 79 3.41 2.01 -6.44
CA ALA A 79 2.21 2.35 -5.70
C ALA A 79 1.47 1.09 -5.29
N ALA A 80 0.55 1.24 -4.34
CA ALA A 80 -0.33 0.19 -3.89
C ALA A 80 -1.76 0.73 -3.80
N VAL A 81 -2.73 -0.15 -4.04
CA VAL A 81 -4.14 0.12 -3.84
C VAL A 81 -4.80 -1.05 -3.14
N HIS A 82 -5.83 -0.74 -2.35
CA HIS A 82 -6.71 -1.73 -1.73
C HIS A 82 -8.00 -1.82 -2.55
N ILE A 83 -8.36 -3.00 -3.00
CA ILE A 83 -9.54 -3.26 -3.82
C ILE A 83 -10.54 -4.08 -3.01
N GLY A 84 -11.75 -3.53 -2.92
CA GLY A 84 -12.95 -4.26 -2.51
C GLY A 84 -13.86 -4.54 -3.70
N ARG A 85 -14.89 -5.36 -3.49
CA ARG A 85 -15.99 -5.54 -4.43
C ARG A 85 -17.31 -5.60 -3.69
N VAL A 86 -18.20 -4.66 -4.00
CA VAL A 86 -19.55 -4.55 -3.42
C VAL A 86 -20.57 -4.61 -4.54
N ASP A 87 -21.56 -5.48 -4.42
CA ASP A 87 -22.60 -5.70 -5.44
C ASP A 87 -22.05 -5.94 -6.86
N GLY A 88 -20.89 -6.61 -6.94
CA GLY A 88 -20.20 -6.92 -8.20
C GLY A 88 -19.36 -5.78 -8.79
N ALA A 89 -19.32 -4.61 -8.16
CA ALA A 89 -18.49 -3.47 -8.60
C ALA A 89 -17.20 -3.36 -7.78
N PHE A 90 -16.05 -3.21 -8.45
CA PHE A 90 -14.78 -2.97 -7.76
C PHE A 90 -14.72 -1.56 -7.18
N ILE A 91 -14.22 -1.46 -5.95
CA ILE A 91 -14.04 -0.20 -5.22
C ILE A 91 -12.56 -0.06 -4.89
N VAL A 92 -11.98 1.09 -5.23
CA VAL A 92 -10.59 1.45 -4.90
C VAL A 92 -10.56 2.12 -3.54
N ASN A 93 -9.62 1.70 -2.69
CA ASN A 93 -9.42 2.14 -1.31
C ASN A 93 -10.74 2.25 -0.55
N PRO A 94 -11.49 1.13 -0.44
CA PRO A 94 -12.82 1.13 0.17
C PRO A 94 -12.77 1.57 1.64
N SER A 95 -13.85 2.19 2.10
CA SER A 95 -14.03 2.52 3.51
C SER A 95 -14.23 1.25 4.36
N PRO A 96 -14.10 1.33 5.70
CA PRO A 96 -14.35 0.18 6.57
C PRO A 96 -15.74 -0.44 6.35
N GLU A 97 -16.78 0.39 6.22
CA GLU A 97 -18.16 -0.08 5.98
C GLU A 97 -18.29 -0.80 4.64
N GLN A 98 -17.63 -0.31 3.59
CA GLN A 98 -17.62 -0.96 2.29
C GLN A 98 -16.88 -2.31 2.34
N MET A 99 -15.79 -2.39 3.10
CA MET A 99 -15.02 -3.62 3.26
C MET A 99 -15.80 -4.71 4.02
N GLU A 100 -16.64 -4.36 4.99
CA GLU A 100 -17.48 -5.33 5.71
C GLU A 100 -18.41 -6.13 4.78
N VAL A 101 -19.01 -5.44 3.80
CA VAL A 101 -19.91 -6.04 2.81
C VAL A 101 -19.17 -6.58 1.58
N SER A 102 -17.87 -6.31 1.45
CA SER A 102 -17.06 -6.75 0.34
C SER A 102 -16.85 -8.26 0.30
N ASP A 103 -16.84 -8.85 -0.88
CA ASP A 103 -16.46 -10.27 -1.09
C ASP A 103 -15.01 -10.45 -1.55
N ILE A 104 -14.31 -9.35 -1.84
CA ILE A 104 -12.88 -9.30 -2.16
C ILE A 104 -12.17 -8.35 -1.18
N ASP A 105 -11.03 -8.76 -0.66
CA ASP A 105 -10.11 -7.94 0.14
C ASP A 105 -8.72 -8.11 -0.48
N LEU A 106 -8.36 -7.19 -1.39
CA LEU A 106 -7.20 -7.37 -2.25
C LEU A 106 -6.30 -6.15 -2.20
N ILE A 107 -5.08 -6.29 -1.69
CA ILE A 107 -4.04 -5.27 -1.80
C ILE A 107 -3.07 -5.67 -2.90
N VAL A 108 -2.89 -4.78 -3.87
CA VAL A 108 -1.96 -4.96 -4.98
C VAL A 108 -0.95 -3.83 -4.95
N ALA A 109 0.32 -4.16 -5.14
CA ALA A 109 1.37 -3.16 -5.38
C ALA A 109 2.18 -3.48 -6.63
N GLY A 110 2.65 -2.42 -7.27
CA GLY A 110 3.39 -2.54 -8.52
C GLY A 110 3.94 -1.20 -9.01
N THR A 111 4.77 -1.30 -10.02
CA THR A 111 5.19 -0.15 -10.84
C THR A 111 4.21 0.01 -11.99
N LYS A 112 4.39 1.08 -12.78
CA LYS A 112 3.65 1.30 -14.02
C LYS A 112 3.69 0.08 -14.98
N ASN A 113 4.78 -0.67 -14.95
CA ASN A 113 5.04 -1.76 -15.89
C ASN A 113 4.59 -3.12 -15.39
N ALA A 114 4.69 -3.37 -14.08
CA ALA A 114 4.46 -4.70 -13.53
C ALA A 114 4.00 -4.68 -12.07
N ILE A 115 3.14 -5.64 -11.75
CA ILE A 115 2.74 -5.97 -10.38
C ILE A 115 3.87 -6.80 -9.75
N ASN A 116 4.26 -6.45 -8.53
CA ASN A 116 5.33 -7.16 -7.81
C ASN A 116 4.88 -7.72 -6.44
N MET A 117 3.71 -7.32 -5.95
CA MET A 117 3.17 -7.82 -4.69
C MET A 117 1.65 -7.88 -4.73
N VAL A 118 1.11 -8.99 -4.21
CA VAL A 118 -0.31 -9.19 -3.96
C VAL A 118 -0.50 -9.76 -2.57
N GLU A 119 -1.51 -9.27 -1.87
CA GLU A 119 -2.04 -9.81 -0.62
C GLU A 119 -3.56 -9.87 -0.76
N ALA A 120 -4.14 -11.07 -0.64
CA ALA A 120 -5.53 -11.31 -1.02
C ALA A 120 -6.27 -12.17 0.01
N GLY A 121 -7.46 -11.73 0.36
CA GLY A 121 -8.53 -12.49 1.00
C GLY A 121 -9.80 -12.37 0.14
N ALA A 122 -10.65 -13.40 0.14
CA ALA A 122 -11.92 -13.37 -0.57
C ALA A 122 -12.91 -14.39 -0.04
N LYS A 123 -14.20 -14.15 -0.27
CA LYS A 123 -15.32 -15.03 0.10
C LYS A 123 -15.69 -15.95 -1.07
N GLU A 124 -14.85 -16.95 -1.35
CA GLU A 124 -15.06 -17.98 -2.39
C GLU A 124 -15.38 -17.41 -3.81
N VAL A 125 -14.72 -16.31 -4.16
CA VAL A 125 -14.85 -15.70 -5.51
C VAL A 125 -14.14 -16.54 -6.57
N SER A 126 -14.55 -16.39 -7.83
CA SER A 126 -13.92 -17.11 -8.95
C SER A 126 -12.50 -16.59 -9.22
N GLU A 127 -11.64 -17.44 -9.79
CA GLU A 127 -10.28 -17.01 -10.19
C GLU A 127 -10.31 -15.90 -11.24
N LYS A 128 -11.33 -15.92 -12.10
CA LYS A 128 -11.54 -14.87 -13.10
C LYS A 128 -11.79 -13.52 -12.42
N ASP A 129 -12.68 -13.48 -11.44
CA ASP A 129 -13.00 -12.23 -10.74
C ASP A 129 -11.79 -11.68 -9.97
N MET A 130 -10.99 -12.56 -9.37
CA MET A 130 -9.75 -12.17 -8.70
C MET A 130 -8.73 -11.60 -9.69
N LEU A 131 -8.58 -12.22 -10.87
CA LEU A 131 -7.71 -11.72 -11.92
C LEU A 131 -8.19 -10.35 -12.43
N ASP A 132 -9.49 -10.19 -12.67
CA ASP A 132 -10.08 -8.93 -13.10
C ASP A 132 -9.85 -7.82 -12.06
N ALA A 133 -9.95 -8.14 -10.76
CA ALA A 133 -9.65 -7.22 -9.66
C ALA A 133 -8.16 -6.81 -9.64
N ILE A 134 -7.24 -7.75 -9.86
CA ILE A 134 -5.79 -7.49 -9.93
C ILE A 134 -5.45 -6.57 -11.11
N LEU A 135 -6.05 -6.81 -12.28
CA LEU A 135 -5.84 -5.97 -13.46
C LEU A 135 -6.43 -4.56 -13.27
N PHE A 136 -7.62 -4.48 -12.68
CA PHE A 136 -8.24 -3.20 -12.31
C PHE A 136 -7.35 -2.41 -11.33
N ALA A 137 -6.80 -3.08 -10.31
CA ALA A 137 -5.85 -2.48 -9.38
C ALA A 137 -4.62 -1.90 -10.09
N HIS A 138 -4.09 -2.62 -11.08
CA HIS A 138 -2.88 -2.19 -11.79
C HIS A 138 -3.10 -0.92 -12.61
N GLU A 139 -4.29 -0.71 -13.19
CA GLU A 139 -4.60 0.56 -13.86
C GLU A 139 -4.57 1.75 -12.88
N MET A 140 -5.12 1.59 -11.67
CA MET A 140 -5.08 2.63 -10.64
C MET A 140 -3.64 2.88 -10.13
N ILE A 141 -2.84 1.81 -10.01
CA ILE A 141 -1.42 1.92 -9.65
C ILE A 141 -0.66 2.75 -10.69
N LYS A 142 -0.95 2.60 -11.99
CA LYS A 142 -0.32 3.40 -13.05
C LYS A 142 -0.62 4.89 -12.86
N GLU A 143 -1.86 5.25 -12.59
CA GLU A 143 -2.25 6.65 -12.32
C GLU A 143 -1.49 7.23 -11.11
N LEU A 144 -1.37 6.45 -10.03
CA LEU A 144 -0.61 6.87 -8.84
C LEU A 144 0.90 6.97 -9.10
N CYS A 145 1.48 6.09 -9.91
CA CYS A 145 2.87 6.18 -10.34
C CYS A 145 3.09 7.42 -11.21
N GLU A 146 2.20 7.71 -12.15
CA GLU A 146 2.26 8.91 -12.99
C GLU A 146 2.21 10.19 -12.14
N PHE A 147 1.34 10.22 -11.13
CA PHE A 147 1.29 11.36 -10.20
C PHE A 147 2.61 11.53 -9.41
N GLN A 148 3.25 10.44 -8.96
CA GLN A 148 4.58 10.53 -8.36
C GLN A 148 5.62 11.07 -9.38
N GLU A 149 5.59 10.61 -10.63
CA GLU A 149 6.49 11.10 -11.68
C GLU A 149 6.31 12.59 -11.99
N GLU A 150 5.11 13.14 -11.82
CA GLU A 150 4.87 14.59 -11.93
C GLU A 150 5.57 15.36 -10.82
N ILE A 151 5.44 14.89 -9.57
CA ILE A 151 6.10 15.52 -8.41
C ILE A 151 7.62 15.48 -8.54
N LEU A 152 8.18 14.37 -9.05
CA LEU A 152 9.63 14.17 -9.18
C LEU A 152 10.28 15.04 -10.28
N LYS A 153 9.49 15.68 -11.14
CA LYS A 153 10.00 16.59 -12.19
C LYS A 153 10.22 18.02 -11.68
N ASP A 154 9.58 18.40 -10.59
CA ASP A 154 9.66 19.72 -9.97
C ASP A 154 10.91 19.87 -9.09
#